data_AF-A0A257XBS8-F1
#
_entry.id   AF-A0A257XBS8-F1
#
_cell.length_a   1.000
_cell.length_b   1.000
_cell.length_c   1.000
_cell.angle_alpha   90.00
_cell.angle_beta   90.00
_cell.angle_gamma   90.00
#
_symmetry.space_group_name_H-M   'P 1'
#
loop_
_entity.id
_entity.type
_entity.pdbx_description
1 polymer ?
#
loop_
_entity_poly.entity_id
_entity_poly.type
_entity_poly.pdbx_seq_one_letter_code
_entity_poly.pdbx_strand_id
1 'polypeptide(L)'
;MEHHRQSPRPRGMSAGVQQTGPFGKIVAALVGTVLLVLGLMFSVVIIAVAIAFGLVIWGWIWWKTRALRQQMRDQMDARMATGEGASAACADGEGLAPSGRVIEGEVIRADDPPPPER
;
A
#
# COMPACT_ATOMS: atom_id res chain seq x y z
N MET A 1 80.60 -38.96 21.45
CA MET A 1 80.36 -37.50 21.50
C MET A 1 79.39 -37.17 20.39
N GLU A 2 78.36 -36.41 20.72
CA GLU A 2 77.02 -36.48 20.12
C GLU A 2 76.93 -36.07 18.64
N HIS A 3 76.27 -36.91 17.85
CA HIS A 3 75.71 -36.52 16.56
C HIS A 3 74.50 -35.63 16.81
N HIS A 4 74.62 -34.33 16.50
CA HIS A 4 73.51 -33.39 16.49
C HIS A 4 72.41 -33.87 15.52
N ARG A 5 71.36 -34.50 16.07
CA ARG A 5 70.09 -34.71 15.37
C ARG A 5 69.43 -33.35 15.16
N GLN A 6 69.60 -32.81 13.97
CA GLN A 6 68.82 -31.65 13.53
C GLN A 6 67.40 -32.13 13.24
N SER A 7 66.46 -31.69 14.08
CA SER A 7 65.03 -31.92 13.93
C SER A 7 64.46 -31.11 12.74
N PRO A 8 63.60 -31.70 11.89
CA PRO A 8 62.94 -30.97 10.82
C PRO A 8 61.92 -29.99 11.39
N ARG A 9 62.06 -28.70 11.12
CA ARG A 9 61.06 -27.69 11.48
C ARG A 9 59.87 -27.76 10.52
N PRO A 10 58.62 -27.78 11.00
CA PRO A 10 57.45 -27.72 10.14
C PRO A 10 57.41 -26.34 9.47
N ARG A 11 57.55 -26.33 8.15
CA ARG A 11 57.46 -25.16 7.29
C ARG A 11 56.02 -24.65 7.36
N GLY A 12 55.80 -23.54 8.07
CA GLY A 12 54.50 -22.88 8.14
C GLY A 12 54.00 -22.58 6.74
N MET A 13 52.79 -23.06 6.43
CA MET A 13 52.06 -22.75 5.22
C MET A 13 51.68 -21.27 5.29
N SER A 14 52.59 -20.38 4.90
CA SER A 14 52.27 -18.98 4.65
C SER A 14 51.23 -18.97 3.52
N ALA A 15 49.96 -18.84 3.90
CA ALA A 15 48.89 -18.53 2.96
C ALA A 15 49.31 -17.26 2.24
N GLY A 16 49.75 -17.42 1.00
CA GLY A 16 50.07 -16.30 0.15
C GLY A 16 48.81 -15.48 -0.03
N VAL A 17 48.70 -14.37 0.70
CA VAL A 17 48.14 -13.17 0.11
C VAL A 17 49.06 -12.89 -1.06
N GLN A 18 48.74 -13.48 -2.20
CA GLN A 18 49.41 -13.22 -3.45
C GLN A 18 49.39 -11.71 -3.59
N GLN A 19 50.58 -11.11 -3.59
CA GLN A 19 50.73 -9.67 -3.63
C GLN A 19 50.17 -9.21 -4.97
N THR A 20 48.87 -8.93 -5.00
CA THR A 20 48.19 -8.36 -6.15
C THR A 20 48.94 -7.08 -6.45
N GLY A 21 49.69 -7.09 -7.56
CA GLY A 21 50.51 -5.97 -7.97
C GLY A 21 49.68 -4.68 -8.01
N PRO A 22 50.31 -3.50 -7.99
CA PRO A 22 49.62 -2.21 -7.92
C PRO A 22 48.48 -2.07 -8.96
N PHE A 23 48.65 -2.68 -10.14
CA PHE A 23 47.60 -2.80 -11.16
C PHE A 23 46.35 -3.54 -10.70
N GLY A 24 46.48 -4.69 -10.03
CA GLY A 24 45.31 -5.43 -9.55
C GLY A 24 44.59 -4.72 -8.39
N LYS A 25 45.29 -3.87 -7.62
CA LYS A 25 44.63 -2.99 -6.63
C LYS A 25 43.79 -1.91 -7.31
N ILE A 26 44.27 -1.33 -8.41
CA ILE A 26 43.53 -0.33 -9.20
C ILE A 26 42.31 -0.98 -9.85
N VAL A 27 42.46 -2.16 -10.46
CA VAL A 27 41.34 -2.90 -11.05
C VAL A 27 40.31 -3.27 -9.99
N ALA A 28 40.74 -3.76 -8.81
CA ALA A 28 39.83 -4.06 -7.71
C ALA A 28 39.09 -2.82 -7.21
N ALA A 29 39.77 -1.67 -7.11
CA ALA A 29 39.14 -0.40 -6.74
C ALA A 29 38.12 0.07 -7.78
N LEU A 30 38.41 -0.09 -9.07
CA LEU A 30 37.48 0.24 -10.16
C LEU A 30 36.24 -0.65 -10.11
N VAL A 31 36.43 -1.97 -10.00
CA VAL A 31 35.33 -2.94 -9.91
C VAL A 31 34.48 -2.66 -8.66
N GLY A 32 35.12 -2.38 -7.53
CA GLY A 32 34.43 -1.98 -6.30
C GLY A 32 33.59 -0.72 -6.49
N THR A 33 34.12 0.28 -7.19
CA THR A 33 33.42 1.54 -7.47
C THR A 33 32.23 1.32 -8.40
N VAL A 34 32.39 0.52 -9.46
CA VAL A 34 31.29 0.16 -10.36
C VAL A 34 30.20 -0.59 -9.59
N LEU A 35 30.56 -1.59 -8.77
CA LEU A 35 29.60 -2.31 -7.94
C LEU A 35 28.90 -1.41 -6.92
N LEU A 36 29.62 -0.45 -6.33
CA LEU A 36 29.07 0.55 -5.42
C LEU A 36 28.02 1.41 -6.13
N VAL A 37 28.33 1.91 -7.33
CA VAL A 37 27.40 2.71 -8.14
C VAL A 37 26.20 1.88 -8.57
N LEU A 38 26.40 0.64 -9.02
CA LEU A 38 25.30 -0.27 -9.36
C LEU A 38 24.39 -0.54 -8.15
N GLY A 39 24.96 -0.80 -6.98
CA GLY A 39 24.19 -1.00 -5.74
C GLY A 39 23.44 0.27 -5.33
N LEU A 40 24.06 1.44 -5.45
CA LEU A 40 23.43 2.72 -5.16
C LEU A 40 22.28 3.01 -6.14
N MET A 41 22.49 2.81 -7.43
CA MET A 41 21.47 2.97 -8.47
C MET A 41 20.30 2.02 -8.24
N PHE A 42 20.57 0.76 -7.88
CA PHE A 42 19.53 -0.21 -7.54
C PHE A 42 18.69 0.23 -6.34
N SER A 43 19.33 0.79 -5.29
CA SER A 43 18.62 1.37 -4.14
C SER A 43 17.72 2.54 -4.54
N VAL A 44 18.23 3.47 -5.36
CA VAL A 44 17.45 4.60 -5.88
C VAL A 44 16.27 4.12 -6.72
N VAL A 45 16.46 3.09 -7.56
CA VAL A 45 15.37 2.50 -8.35
C VAL A 45 14.29 1.90 -7.45
N ILE A 46 14.65 1.15 -6.41
CA ILE A 46 13.66 0.59 -5.48
C ILE A 46 12.84 1.70 -4.81
N ILE A 47 13.49 2.78 -4.37
CA ILE A 47 12.81 3.92 -3.77
C ILE A 47 11.88 4.60 -4.78
N ALA A 48 12.35 4.83 -6.02
CA ALA A 48 11.54 5.42 -7.08
C ALA A 48 10.30 4.56 -7.40
N VAL A 49 10.46 3.25 -7.49
CA VAL A 49 9.36 2.30 -7.70
C VAL A 49 8.40 2.33 -6.52
N ALA A 50 8.90 2.35 -5.28
CA ALA A 50 8.05 2.42 -4.09
C ALA A 50 7.22 3.72 -4.06
N ILE A 51 7.83 4.87 -4.39
CA ILE A 51 7.12 6.15 -4.51
C ILE A 51 6.08 6.09 -5.64
N ALA A 52 6.44 5.57 -6.80
CA ALA A 52 5.52 5.42 -7.93
C ALA A 52 4.32 4.54 -7.56
N PHE A 53 4.55 3.38 -6.93
CA PHE A 53 3.49 2.52 -6.41
C PHE A 53 2.63 3.25 -5.37
N GLY A 54 3.25 3.98 -4.45
CA GLY A 54 2.55 4.80 -3.46
C GLY A 54 1.61 5.82 -4.11
N LEU A 55 2.08 6.53 -5.14
CA LEU A 55 1.28 7.50 -5.89
C LEU A 55 0.16 6.84 -6.69
N VAL A 56 0.40 5.68 -7.31
CA VAL A 56 -0.62 4.92 -8.03
C VAL A 56 -1.73 4.46 -7.09
N ILE A 57 -1.36 3.87 -5.94
CA ILE A 57 -2.33 3.41 -4.93
C ILE A 57 -3.08 4.60 -4.35
N TRP A 58 -2.40 5.69 -4.03
CA TRP A 58 -3.02 6.91 -3.50
C TRP A 58 -4.01 7.53 -4.49
N GLY A 59 -3.60 7.68 -5.75
CA GLY A 59 -4.46 8.15 -6.83
C GLY A 59 -5.65 7.23 -7.05
N TRP A 60 -5.44 5.92 -6.99
CA TRP A 60 -6.51 4.93 -7.11
C TRP A 60 -7.50 4.98 -5.94
N ILE A 61 -7.03 5.12 -4.70
CA ILE A 61 -7.89 5.28 -3.53
C ILE A 61 -8.72 6.57 -3.65
N TRP A 62 -8.10 7.66 -4.09
CA TRP A 62 -8.79 8.94 -4.30
C TRP A 62 -9.83 8.87 -5.43
N TRP A 63 -9.52 8.16 -6.52
CA TRP A 63 -10.48 7.89 -7.58
C TRP A 63 -11.59 6.94 -7.14
N LYS A 64 -11.27 5.90 -6.38
CA LYS A 64 -12.24 4.87 -5.97
C LYS A 64 -13.19 5.39 -4.89
N THR A 65 -12.71 6.19 -3.94
CA THR A 65 -13.57 6.91 -2.99
C THR A 65 -14.53 7.85 -3.72
N ARG A 66 -14.12 8.43 -4.84
CA ARG A 66 -15.00 9.27 -5.68
C ARG A 66 -15.95 8.47 -6.57
N ALA A 67 -15.49 7.36 -7.15
CA ALA A 67 -16.27 6.49 -8.03
C ALA A 67 -17.29 5.62 -7.29
N LEU A 68 -17.09 5.34 -6.00
CA LEU A 68 -18.04 4.58 -5.19
C LEU A 68 -19.41 5.27 -5.12
N ARG A 69 -19.42 6.62 -5.12
CA ARG A 69 -20.65 7.41 -5.16
C ARG A 69 -21.38 7.32 -6.51
N GLN A 70 -20.65 7.02 -7.59
CA GLN A 70 -21.21 6.77 -8.91
C GLN A 70 -21.82 5.36 -9.00
N GLN A 71 -21.13 4.36 -8.47
CA GLN A 71 -21.61 2.97 -8.45
C GLN A 71 -22.91 2.79 -7.67
N MET A 72 -23.14 3.57 -6.60
CA MET A 72 -24.41 3.53 -5.89
C MET A 72 -25.57 4.09 -6.73
N ARG A 73 -25.31 5.12 -7.56
CA ARG A 73 -26.32 5.68 -8.48
C ARG A 73 -26.61 4.69 -9.60
N ASP A 74 -25.59 4.10 -10.20
CA ASP A 74 -25.77 3.09 -11.25
C ASP A 74 -26.52 1.85 -10.72
N GLN A 75 -26.27 1.43 -9.47
CA GLN A 75 -27.05 0.35 -8.84
C GLN A 75 -28.50 0.74 -8.52
N MET A 76 -28.76 2.00 -8.15
CA MET A 76 -30.13 2.49 -7.92
C MET A 76 -30.90 2.61 -9.25
N ASP A 77 -30.26 3.17 -10.28
CA ASP A 77 -30.83 3.26 -11.63
C ASP A 77 -31.06 1.88 -12.24
N ALA A 78 -30.13 0.93 -12.06
CA ALA A 78 -30.33 -0.45 -12.48
C ALA A 78 -31.51 -1.10 -11.74
N ARG A 79 -31.65 -0.91 -10.42
CA ARG A 79 -32.80 -1.42 -9.65
C ARG A 79 -34.13 -0.76 -10.03
N MET A 80 -34.10 0.51 -10.45
CA MET A 80 -35.27 1.20 -10.99
C MET A 80 -35.62 0.72 -12.41
N ALA A 81 -34.62 0.48 -13.25
CA ALA A 81 -34.78 0.00 -14.63
C ALA A 81 -35.27 -1.46 -14.69
N THR A 82 -34.82 -2.32 -13.78
CA THR A 82 -35.32 -3.70 -13.65
C THR A 82 -36.70 -3.76 -12.96
N GLY A 83 -37.25 -2.62 -12.51
CA GLY A 83 -38.59 -2.55 -11.88
C GLY A 83 -38.67 -3.14 -10.47
N GLU A 84 -37.61 -3.78 -9.97
CA GLU A 84 -37.53 -4.39 -8.63
C GLU A 84 -37.51 -3.37 -7.49
N GLY A 85 -37.10 -2.13 -7.73
CA GLY A 85 -37.17 -1.06 -6.73
C GLY A 85 -38.60 -0.64 -6.35
N ALA A 86 -39.58 -0.91 -7.23
CA ALA A 86 -41.00 -0.66 -6.97
C ALA A 86 -41.75 -1.95 -6.59
N SER A 87 -41.34 -3.12 -7.08
CA SER A 87 -42.02 -4.39 -6.81
C SER A 87 -41.51 -5.15 -5.58
N ALA A 88 -40.24 -5.00 -5.16
CA ALA A 88 -39.76 -5.58 -3.90
C ALA A 88 -40.29 -4.84 -2.65
N ALA A 89 -40.74 -3.59 -2.80
CA ALA A 89 -41.47 -2.88 -1.75
C ALA A 89 -42.95 -3.31 -1.65
N CYS A 90 -43.46 -4.06 -2.64
CA CYS A 90 -44.84 -4.55 -2.67
C CYS A 90 -44.97 -6.08 -2.57
N ALA A 91 -43.86 -6.80 -2.38
CA ALA A 91 -43.82 -8.26 -2.34
C ALA A 91 -42.82 -8.79 -1.30
N ASP A 92 -42.94 -8.36 -0.06
CA ASP A 92 -42.71 -9.29 1.06
C ASP A 92 -43.39 -8.76 2.32
N GLY A 93 -44.34 -9.55 2.81
CA GLY A 93 -44.84 -9.39 4.16
C GLY A 93 -43.72 -9.72 5.14
N GLU A 94 -43.75 -9.05 6.29
CA GLU A 94 -42.98 -9.39 7.48
C GLU A 94 -41.47 -9.09 7.42
N GLY A 95 -41.09 -7.94 7.98
CA GLY A 95 -39.72 -7.72 8.46
C GLY A 95 -39.03 -6.46 7.94
N LEU A 96 -39.32 -5.33 8.58
CA LEU A 96 -38.38 -4.21 8.79
C LEU A 96 -37.57 -3.77 7.55
N ALA A 97 -38.26 -3.30 6.51
CA ALA A 97 -37.60 -2.47 5.49
C ALA A 97 -36.98 -1.23 6.18
N PRO A 98 -35.73 -0.84 5.87
CA PRO A 98 -35.16 0.43 6.28
C PRO A 98 -35.87 1.54 5.50
N SER A 99 -37.13 1.79 5.85
CA SER A 99 -37.84 2.99 5.46
C SER A 99 -36.96 4.15 5.94
N GLY A 100 -36.36 4.84 4.97
CA GLY A 100 -35.84 6.17 5.18
C GLY A 100 -37.03 7.00 5.64
N ARG A 101 -37.22 7.07 6.96
CA ARG A 101 -38.26 7.89 7.58
C ARG A 101 -37.86 9.33 7.27
N VAL A 102 -38.50 9.89 6.26
CA VAL A 102 -38.44 11.32 5.96
C VAL A 102 -39.04 12.01 7.17
N ILE A 103 -38.19 12.70 7.92
CA ILE A 103 -38.62 13.54 9.04
C ILE A 103 -39.19 14.81 8.41
N GLU A 104 -40.50 14.82 8.16
CA GLU A 104 -41.24 16.03 7.83
C GLU A 104 -41.20 16.95 9.05
N GLY A 105 -40.27 17.90 9.03
CA GLY A 105 -40.12 18.89 10.08
C GLY A 105 -41.28 19.87 10.06
N GLU A 106 -42.28 19.64 10.89
CA GLU A 106 -43.35 20.62 11.12
C GLU A 106 -42.81 21.82 11.91
N VAL A 107 -43.02 23.04 11.39
CA VAL A 107 -42.59 24.29 12.01
C VAL A 107 -43.71 24.79 12.92
N ILE A 108 -43.64 24.45 14.21
CA ILE A 108 -44.54 25.01 15.22
C ILE A 108 -44.19 26.49 15.40
N ARG A 109 -45.05 27.40 14.93
CA ARG A 109 -44.93 28.83 15.29
C ARG A 109 -45.43 28.98 16.72
N ALA A 110 -44.62 29.60 17.57
CA ALA A 110 -44.91 29.78 18.99
C ALA A 110 -46.08 30.76 19.28
N ASP A 111 -46.71 31.32 18.24
CA ASP A 111 -47.74 32.37 18.36
C ASP A 111 -49.19 31.85 18.37
N ASP A 112 -49.43 30.53 18.44
CA ASP A 112 -50.80 30.01 18.54
C ASP A 112 -51.30 30.15 20.00
N PRO A 113 -52.28 31.03 20.31
CA PRO A 113 -52.78 31.20 21.66
C PRO A 113 -53.55 29.95 22.09
N PRO A 114 -53.44 29.53 23.38
CA PRO A 114 -54.10 28.33 23.87
C PRO A 114 -55.64 28.42 23.68
N PRO A 115 -56.31 27.31 23.32
CA PRO A 115 -57.74 27.30 23.12
C PRO A 115 -58.49 27.74 24.38
N PRO A 116 -59.58 28.52 24.27
CA PRO A 116 -60.36 28.90 25.43
C PRO A 116 -61.03 27.66 26.04
N GLU A 117 -60.69 27.39 27.31
CA GLU A 117 -61.33 26.39 28.14
C GLU A 117 -62.84 26.67 28.21
N ARG A 118 -63.66 25.67 27.86
CA ARG A 118 -65.12 25.70 28.03
C ARG A 118 -65.55 24.80 29.15
#